data_AF-A0A925KQ69-F1
#
_entry.id   AF-A0A925KQ69-F1
#
_cell.length_a   1.000
_cell.length_b   1.000
_cell.length_c   1.000
_cell.angle_alpha   90.00
_cell.angle_beta   90.00
_cell.angle_gamma   90.00
#
_symmetry.space_group_name_H-M   'P 1'
#
loop_
_entity.id
_entity.type
_entity.pdbx_description
1 polymer ?
#
loop_
_entity_poly.entity_id
_entity_poly.type
_entity_poly.pdbx_seq_one_letter_code
_entity_poly.pdbx_strand_id
1 'polypeptide(L)'
;MASKRTKARVAIAVGSVLSAALLVLLGLNLSMGEDQIEYRLEHLYGVDDPQFLRSMSVLLGPPVVDGNVVEELLNGQEIFPAMLQAIRGAKKTVNFETYIYWSGAIGREFTDAVSDRAAAGVKV
;
A
#
# COMPACT_ATOMS: atom_id res chain seq x y z
N MET A 1 6.76 32.98 55.76
CA MET A 1 6.75 31.50 55.71
C MET A 1 5.67 30.89 54.80
N ALA A 2 4.50 31.51 54.61
CA ALA A 2 3.40 30.93 53.80
C ALA A 2 3.70 30.74 52.30
N SER A 3 4.40 31.69 51.66
CA SER A 3 4.71 31.66 50.21
C SER A 3 5.53 30.43 49.75
N LYS A 4 6.45 29.94 50.60
CA LYS A 4 7.32 28.80 50.28
C LYS A 4 6.52 27.48 50.24
N ARG A 5 5.49 27.35 51.07
CA ARG A 5 4.59 26.19 51.12
C ARG A 5 3.62 26.16 49.93
N THR A 6 3.13 27.33 49.49
CA THR A 6 2.27 27.44 48.30
C THR A 6 3.04 27.08 47.02
N LYS A 7 4.27 27.58 46.84
CA LYS A 7 5.13 27.21 45.70
C LYS A 7 5.44 25.72 45.67
N ALA A 8 5.68 25.10 46.82
CA ALA A 8 5.91 23.65 46.92
C ALA A 8 4.65 22.85 46.53
N ARG A 9 3.46 23.26 46.97
CA ARG A 9 2.18 22.60 46.59
C ARG A 9 1.90 22.71 45.09
N VAL A 10 2.14 23.87 44.49
CA VAL A 10 1.99 24.07 43.03
C VAL A 10 2.98 23.21 42.26
N ALA A 11 4.25 23.14 42.69
CA ALA A 11 5.25 22.29 42.05
C ALA A 11 4.89 20.80 42.11
N ILE A 12 4.36 20.33 43.25
CA ILE A 12 3.87 18.95 43.39
C ILE A 12 2.67 18.68 42.46
N ALA A 13 1.71 19.61 42.41
CA ALA A 13 0.54 19.47 41.54
C ALA A 13 0.95 19.41 40.06
N VAL A 14 1.82 20.32 39.60
CA VAL A 14 2.33 20.32 38.22
C VAL A 14 3.13 19.05 37.93
N GLY A 15 3.99 18.61 38.85
CA GLY A 15 4.76 17.37 38.71
C GLY A 15 3.87 16.14 38.58
N SER A 16 2.77 16.07 39.35
CA SER A 16 1.81 14.97 39.26
C SER A 16 1.05 14.93 37.93
N VAL A 17 0.65 16.09 37.41
CA VAL A 17 -0.03 16.20 36.10
C VAL A 17 0.92 15.80 34.97
N LEU A 18 2.16 16.28 34.99
CA LEU A 18 3.17 15.91 33.98
C LEU A 18 3.51 14.42 34.02
N SER A 19 3.59 13.83 35.22
CA SER A 19 3.85 12.39 35.38
C SER A 19 2.69 11.55 34.86
N ALA A 20 1.45 11.94 35.16
CA ALA A 20 0.27 11.26 34.63
C ALA A 20 0.20 11.36 33.10
N ALA A 21 0.45 12.55 32.54
CA ALA A 21 0.50 12.74 31.09
C ALA A 21 1.60 11.89 30.43
N LEU A 22 2.79 11.82 31.04
CA LEU A 22 3.88 10.97 30.56
C LEU A 22 3.51 9.48 30.59
N LEU A 23 2.90 9.00 31.68
CA LEU A 23 2.45 7.61 31.79
C LEU A 23 1.38 7.26 30.76
N VAL A 24 0.44 8.17 30.50
CA VAL A 24 -0.57 7.98 29.45
C VAL A 24 0.08 7.95 28.07
N LEU A 25 0.99 8.87 27.76
CA LEU A 25 1.71 8.88 26.49
C LEU A 25 2.54 7.62 26.29
N LEU A 26 3.19 7.11 27.33
CA LEU A 26 3.95 5.86 27.28
C LEU A 26 3.02 4.67 27.04
N GLY A 27 1.89 4.61 27.76
CA GLY A 27 0.89 3.55 27.59
C GLY A 27 0.28 3.55 26.20
N LEU A 28 -0.02 4.72 25.63
CA LEU A 28 -0.54 4.84 24.27
C LEU A 28 0.49 4.40 23.23
N ASN A 29 1.77 4.75 23.38
CA ASN A 29 2.81 4.35 22.43
C ASN A 29 3.16 2.86 22.52
N LEU A 30 3.11 2.25 23.71
CA LEU A 30 3.45 0.84 23.91
C LEU A 30 2.29 -0.11 23.58
N SER A 31 1.03 0.33 23.76
CA SER A 31 -0.15 -0.47 23.46
C SER A 31 -0.63 -0.34 22.01
N MET A 32 -0.04 0.56 21.23
CA MET A 32 -0.29 0.70 19.79
C MET A 32 0.61 -0.26 18.99
N GLY A 33 0.71 -1.50 19.48
CA GLY A 33 1.18 -2.62 18.68
C GLY A 33 0.01 -3.09 17.83
N GLU A 34 0.19 -3.06 16.52
CA GLU A 34 -0.83 -3.50 15.57
C GLU A 34 -1.13 -5.00 15.82
N ASP A 35 -2.41 -5.35 16.03
CA ASP A 35 -2.82 -6.74 16.11
C ASP A 35 -2.46 -7.40 14.79
N GLN A 36 -1.34 -8.12 14.77
CA GLN A 36 -0.96 -8.96 13.65
C GLN A 36 -2.00 -10.07 13.60
N ILE A 37 -3.00 -9.92 12.73
CA ILE A 37 -3.92 -11.01 12.41
C ILE A 37 -3.06 -12.08 11.74
N GLU A 38 -2.56 -13.02 12.54
CA GLU A 38 -1.81 -14.17 12.06
C GLU A 38 -2.79 -15.21 11.50
N TYR A 39 -3.48 -14.82 10.42
CA TYR A 39 -4.34 -15.73 9.69
C TYR A 39 -3.47 -16.57 8.76
N ARG A 40 -3.08 -17.75 9.23
CA ARG A 40 -2.43 -18.73 8.38
C ARG A 40 -3.48 -19.35 7.46
N LEU A 41 -3.50 -18.90 6.21
CA LEU A 41 -4.29 -19.55 5.15
C LEU A 41 -3.83 -21.00 5.02
N GLU A 42 -4.67 -21.95 5.41
CA GLU A 42 -4.45 -23.36 5.13
C GLU A 42 -4.65 -23.59 3.64
N HIS A 43 -3.62 -24.12 2.97
CA HIS A 43 -3.66 -24.42 1.55
C HIS A 43 -4.22 -25.83 1.38
N LEU A 44 -5.51 -25.94 1.05
CA LEU A 44 -6.19 -27.23 0.88
C LEU A 44 -5.83 -27.91 -0.45
N TYR A 45 -5.35 -27.16 -1.44
CA TYR A 45 -5.06 -27.63 -2.80
C TYR A 45 -3.70 -27.10 -3.27
N GLY A 46 -2.93 -27.96 -3.97
CA GLY A 46 -1.74 -27.53 -4.70
C GLY A 46 -2.09 -26.71 -5.94
N VAL A 47 -1.15 -25.90 -6.44
CA VAL A 47 -1.36 -25.05 -7.63
C VAL A 47 -1.64 -25.83 -8.92
N ASP A 48 -1.27 -27.11 -8.92
CA ASP A 48 -1.48 -28.09 -9.99
C ASP A 48 -2.84 -28.81 -9.89
N ASP A 49 -3.57 -28.66 -8.77
CA ASP A 49 -4.88 -29.26 -8.58
C ASP A 49 -5.96 -28.50 -9.37
N PRO A 50 -6.80 -29.16 -10.18
CA PRO A 50 -7.93 -28.51 -10.86
C PRO A 50 -8.88 -27.73 -9.93
N GLN A 51 -8.95 -28.11 -8.66
CA GLN A 51 -9.74 -27.44 -7.65
C GLN A 51 -9.16 -26.07 -7.25
N PHE A 52 -7.84 -25.87 -7.37
CA PHE A 52 -7.17 -24.61 -7.05
C PHE A 52 -7.72 -23.45 -7.88
N LEU A 53 -7.79 -23.61 -9.21
CA LEU A 53 -8.31 -22.58 -10.12
C LEU A 53 -9.78 -22.24 -9.85
N ARG A 54 -10.58 -23.24 -9.49
CA ARG A 54 -11.99 -23.04 -9.11
C ARG A 54 -12.11 -22.23 -7.83
N SER A 55 -11.35 -22.58 -6.80
CA SER A 55 -11.33 -21.83 -5.53
C SER A 55 -10.84 -20.39 -5.72
N MET A 56 -9.82 -20.18 -6.57
CA MET A 56 -9.31 -18.83 -6.89
C MET A 56 -10.32 -17.97 -7.65
N SER A 57 -11.04 -18.55 -8.60
CA SER A 57 -12.10 -17.86 -9.34
C SER A 57 -13.20 -17.31 -8.42
N VAL A 58 -13.58 -18.07 -7.38
CA VAL A 58 -14.59 -17.63 -6.41
C VAL A 58 -14.07 -16.54 -5.48
N LEU A 59 -12.81 -16.66 -5.02
CA LEU A 59 -12.22 -15.71 -4.08
C LEU A 59 -12.01 -14.33 -4.70
N LEU A 60 -11.54 -14.28 -5.94
CA LEU A 60 -11.16 -13.03 -6.61
C LEU A 60 -12.35 -12.28 -7.20
N GLY A 61 -13.50 -12.95 -7.36
CA GLY A 61 -14.75 -12.41 -7.90
C GLY A 61 -14.97 -12.77 -9.37
N PRO A 62 -14.10 -12.34 -10.31
CA PRO A 62 -14.19 -12.74 -11.71
C PRO A 62 -13.78 -14.21 -11.93
N PRO A 63 -14.42 -14.91 -12.90
CA PRO A 63 -14.00 -16.25 -13.28
C PRO A 63 -12.62 -16.22 -13.94
N VAL A 64 -11.77 -17.20 -13.62
CA VAL A 64 -10.55 -17.47 -14.39
C VAL A 64 -10.96 -18.01 -15.76
N VAL A 65 -10.43 -17.40 -16.83
CA VAL A 65 -10.69 -17.78 -18.22
C VAL A 65 -9.44 -18.38 -18.87
N ASP A 66 -9.63 -19.21 -19.88
CA ASP A 66 -8.54 -19.77 -20.68
C ASP A 66 -7.99 -18.74 -21.69
N GLY A 67 -6.85 -19.07 -22.30
CA GLY A 67 -6.23 -18.28 -23.38
C GLY A 67 -5.40 -17.08 -22.90
N ASN A 68 -5.22 -16.93 -21.59
CA ASN A 68 -4.30 -15.94 -21.02
C ASN A 68 -2.84 -16.33 -21.30
N VAL A 69 -2.02 -15.34 -21.64
CA VAL A 69 -0.57 -15.46 -21.69
C VAL A 69 -0.02 -14.74 -20.47
N VAL A 70 0.82 -15.44 -19.69
CA VAL A 70 1.44 -14.90 -18.49
C VAL A 70 2.95 -14.85 -18.72
N GLU A 71 3.54 -13.69 -18.47
CA GLU A 71 4.97 -13.45 -18.50
C GLU A 71 5.40 -12.94 -17.13
N GLU A 72 6.42 -13.58 -16.55
CA GLU A 72 7.04 -13.12 -15.31
C GLU A 72 8.07 -12.04 -15.63
N LEU A 73 7.92 -10.87 -15.02
CA LEU A 73 8.84 -9.75 -15.15
C LEU A 73 9.42 -9.41 -13.78
N LEU A 74 10.73 -9.51 -13.65
CA LEU A 74 11.44 -9.34 -12.40
C LEU A 74 12.00 -7.92 -12.28
N ASN A 75 11.59 -7.24 -11.21
CA ASN A 75 12.12 -5.93 -10.81
C ASN A 75 11.78 -4.79 -11.79
N GLY A 76 12.24 -3.58 -11.46
CA GLY A 76 11.98 -2.39 -12.28
C GLY A 76 12.62 -2.42 -13.67
N GLN A 77 13.76 -3.12 -13.85
CA GLN A 77 14.45 -3.18 -15.14
C GLN A 77 13.62 -3.90 -16.21
N GLU A 78 12.82 -4.90 -15.83
CA GLU A 78 11.98 -5.66 -16.75
C GLU A 78 10.56 -5.07 -16.81
N ILE A 79 10.00 -4.66 -15.66
CA ILE A 79 8.61 -4.20 -15.57
C ILE A 79 8.40 -2.83 -16.26
N PHE A 80 9.28 -1.85 -16.04
CA PHE A 80 9.04 -0.50 -16.57
C PHE A 80 9.05 -0.42 -18.10
N PRO A 81 10.05 -1.01 -18.81
CA PRO A 81 10.04 -0.99 -20.27
C PRO A 81 8.82 -1.69 -20.87
N ALA A 82 8.41 -2.83 -20.31
CA ALA A 82 7.23 -3.57 -20.76
C ALA A 82 5.94 -2.75 -20.62
N MET A 83 5.73 -2.12 -19.44
CA MET A 83 4.58 -1.23 -19.21
C MET A 83 4.58 -0.03 -20.18
N LEU A 84 5.73 0.63 -20.36
CA LEU A 84 5.84 1.76 -21.27
C LEU A 84 5.60 1.36 -22.73
N GLN A 85 6.06 0.19 -23.15
CA GLN A 85 5.78 -0.36 -24.47
C GLN A 85 4.29 -0.63 -24.66
N ALA A 86 3.63 -1.23 -23.67
CA ALA A 86 2.19 -1.48 -23.69
C ALA A 86 1.38 -0.18 -23.81
N ILE A 87 1.73 0.85 -23.02
CA ILE A 87 1.10 2.17 -23.08
C ILE A 87 1.31 2.78 -24.46
N ARG A 88 2.55 2.83 -24.97
CA ARG A 88 2.85 3.35 -26.31
C ARG A 88 2.15 2.53 -27.41
N GLY A 89 1.91 1.24 -27.21
CA GLY A 89 1.20 0.38 -28.16
C GLY A 89 -0.33 0.57 -28.18
N ALA A 90 -0.91 1.12 -27.12
CA ALA A 90 -2.35 1.16 -26.91
C ALA A 90 -3.10 1.91 -28.03
N LYS A 91 -4.26 1.37 -28.42
CA LYS A 91 -5.07 1.86 -29.55
C LYS A 91 -6.46 2.36 -29.17
N LYS A 92 -6.97 1.98 -27.99
CA LYS A 92 -8.35 2.28 -27.57
C LYS A 92 -8.40 2.93 -26.20
N THR A 93 -7.83 2.24 -25.21
CA THR A 93 -7.83 2.68 -23.81
C THR A 93 -6.51 2.30 -23.13
N VAL A 94 -6.08 3.09 -22.16
CA VAL A 94 -5.10 2.71 -21.13
C VAL A 94 -5.77 2.97 -19.78
N ASN A 95 -5.85 1.95 -18.94
CA ASN A 95 -6.20 2.13 -17.53
C ASN A 95 -4.91 1.98 -16.73
N PHE A 96 -4.55 2.99 -15.95
CA PHE A 96 -3.32 3.01 -15.17
C PHE A 96 -3.63 3.28 -13.70
N GLU A 97 -3.16 2.39 -12.83
CA GLU A 97 -3.34 2.47 -11.38
C GLU A 97 -2.01 2.15 -10.70
N THR A 98 -1.63 2.96 -9.70
CA THR A 98 -0.41 2.75 -8.93
C THR A 98 -0.57 3.31 -7.52
N TYR A 99 0.09 2.70 -6.54
CA TYR A 99 0.04 3.13 -5.15
C TYR A 99 0.81 4.44 -4.92
N ILE A 100 1.98 4.59 -5.55
CA ILE A 100 2.83 5.80 -5.44
C ILE A 100 3.31 6.21 -6.82
N TYR A 101 3.12 7.47 -7.14
CA TYR A 101 3.67 8.12 -8.31
C TYR A 101 4.53 9.31 -7.87
N TRP A 102 5.82 9.27 -8.19
CA TRP A 102 6.76 10.33 -7.80
C TRP A 102 7.59 10.83 -8.98
N SER A 103 8.06 12.07 -8.86
CA SER A 103 8.89 12.71 -9.85
C SER A 103 10.24 12.00 -9.94
N GLY A 104 10.69 11.75 -11.17
CA GLY A 104 11.88 10.99 -11.47
C GLY A 104 11.96 10.69 -12.96
N ALA A 105 13.01 10.03 -13.40
CA ALA A 105 13.17 9.66 -14.82
C ALA A 105 12.00 8.79 -15.30
N ILE A 106 11.74 7.70 -14.59
CA ILE A 106 10.64 6.78 -14.90
C ILE A 106 9.28 7.48 -14.83
N GLY A 107 9.03 8.28 -13.79
CA GLY A 107 7.79 9.05 -13.69
C GLY A 107 7.55 9.92 -14.93
N ARG A 108 8.56 10.67 -15.38
CA ARG A 108 8.44 11.48 -16.60
C ARG A 108 8.13 10.62 -17.82
N GLU A 109 8.81 9.48 -18.01
CA GLU A 109 8.54 8.59 -19.14
C GLU A 109 7.10 8.06 -19.15
N PHE A 110 6.51 7.75 -17.99
CA PHE A 110 5.10 7.40 -17.88
C PHE A 110 4.19 8.59 -18.21
N THR A 111 4.50 9.78 -17.68
CA THR A 111 3.73 11.02 -17.96
C THR A 111 3.70 11.27 -19.46
N ASP A 112 4.85 11.20 -20.11
CA ASP A 112 5.00 11.45 -21.55
C ASP A 112 4.23 10.40 -22.35
N ALA A 113 4.41 9.11 -22.04
CA ALA A 113 3.74 8.03 -22.77
C ALA A 113 2.21 8.10 -22.69
N VAL A 114 1.65 8.36 -21.50
CA VAL A 114 0.21 8.50 -21.27
C VAL A 114 -0.32 9.76 -21.98
N SER A 115 0.41 10.88 -21.87
CA SER A 115 0.05 12.14 -22.53
C SER A 115 0.04 12.02 -24.05
N ASP A 116 1.04 11.34 -24.63
CA ASP A 116 1.11 11.05 -26.06
C ASP A 116 -0.08 10.19 -26.54
N ARG A 117 -0.50 9.20 -25.74
CA ARG A 117 -1.69 8.40 -26.06
C ARG A 117 -2.97 9.23 -25.99
N ALA A 118 -3.11 10.08 -24.97
CA ALA A 118 -4.22 11.03 -24.87
C ALA A 118 -4.31 11.91 -26.13
N ALA A 119 -3.18 12.50 -26.54
CA ALA A 119 -3.10 13.36 -27.72
C ALA A 119 -3.42 12.62 -29.02
N ALA A 120 -3.11 11.31 -29.09
CA ALA A 120 -3.48 10.44 -30.19
C ALA A 120 -4.95 9.97 -30.18
N GLY A 121 -5.76 10.44 -29.22
CA GLY A 121 -7.18 10.12 -29.11
C GLY A 121 -7.49 8.79 -28.42
N VAL A 122 -6.49 8.15 -27.80
CA VAL A 122 -6.70 6.98 -26.94
C VAL A 122 -7.28 7.46 -25.62
N LYS A 123 -8.28 6.76 -25.09
CA LYS A 123 -8.83 7.06 -23.76
C LYS A 123 -7.80 6.69 -22.69
N VAL A 124 -7.48 7.63 -21.82
CA VAL A 124 -6.56 7.44 -20.69
C VAL A 124 -7.24 7.90 -19.41
#